data_AF-A0A845QNN1-F1
#
_entry.id   AF-A0A845QNN1-F1
#
_cell.length_a   1.000
_cell.length_b   1.000
_cell.length_c   1.000
_cell.angle_alpha   90.00
_cell.angle_beta   90.00
_cell.angle_gamma   90.00
#
_symmetry.space_group_name_H-M   'P 1'
#
loop_
_entity.id
_entity.type
_entity.pdbx_description
1 polymer ?
#
loop_
_entity_poly.entity_id
_entity_poly.type
_entity_poly.pdbx_seq_one_letter_code
_entity_poly.pdbx_strand_id
1 'polypeptide(L)'
;MNLTAREEGPYYGEISEILAELSLQGQVVSFYQDGSFGGKISVTAPMYLEKETKAYAYKVDLEKGTLEYTSDAKLDKESQTAAFSVSEGGDYVVVTKKMHKDDKKKTLDIEELEEEAQKDADSKDGNGSKKSDGNTSNNGGNTSGDNPSKKPEAKDITVSIEIRCDTLAEDLSKLENPALEAYVPADGTILATTKVTVKEGSTVFDVLNKVCRDKKIHLETSYTPAFGSYYVEGINYLYEFDGGSTSGWEYRVNGWYPNYGSSEYVLKDGDSIVWAYTCNLGQDIGDSMPK
;
A
#
# COMPACT_ATOMS: atom_id res chain seq x y z
N MET A 1 14.31 27.23 2.13
CA MET A 1 13.07 26.47 2.42
C MET A 1 13.14 25.22 1.56
N ASN A 2 13.48 24.08 2.16
CA ASN A 2 13.58 22.80 1.45
C ASN A 2 12.24 22.08 1.59
N LEU A 3 11.21 22.61 0.92
CA LEU A 3 9.89 21.98 0.89
C LEU A 3 9.92 20.92 -0.20
N THR A 4 9.74 19.66 0.17
CA THR A 4 9.49 18.59 -0.81
C THR A 4 7.99 18.28 -0.77
N ALA A 5 7.28 18.65 -1.82
CA ALA A 5 5.91 18.20 -2.06
C ALA A 5 5.97 16.91 -2.87
N ARG A 6 5.20 15.89 -2.45
CA ARG A 6 5.02 14.65 -3.20
C ARG A 6 3.53 14.36 -3.30
N GLU A 7 3.13 13.82 -4.46
CA GLU A 7 1.78 13.29 -4.67
C GLU A 7 1.56 12.01 -3.86
N GLU A 8 2.65 11.28 -3.55
CA GLU A 8 2.64 10.03 -2.79
C GLU A 8 3.64 10.10 -1.63
N GLY A 9 3.13 10.30 -0.42
CA GLY A 9 3.88 10.16 0.83
C GLY A 9 3.97 8.70 1.30
N PRO A 10 4.79 8.40 2.33
CA PRO A 10 4.90 7.07 2.94
C PRO A 10 3.56 6.43 3.34
N TYR A 11 2.53 7.23 3.64
CA TYR A 11 1.21 6.76 4.06
C TYR A 11 0.16 6.84 2.95
N TYR A 12 0.58 7.00 1.69
CA TYR A 12 -0.33 7.19 0.56
C TYR A 12 -1.34 6.03 0.41
N GLY A 13 -0.90 4.78 0.60
CA GLY A 13 -1.77 3.59 0.49
C GLY A 13 -2.90 3.61 1.51
N GLU A 14 -2.55 3.72 2.79
CA GLU A 14 -3.49 3.79 3.92
C GLU A 14 -4.49 4.95 3.74
N ILE A 15 -4.00 6.15 3.38
CA ILE A 15 -4.84 7.32 3.16
C ILE A 15 -5.79 7.08 1.97
N SER A 16 -5.33 6.42 0.91
CA SER A 16 -6.14 6.12 -0.27
C SER A 16 -7.25 5.12 0.03
N GLU A 17 -6.98 4.09 0.83
CA GLU A 17 -7.99 3.14 1.31
C GLU A 17 -9.07 3.83 2.14
N ILE A 18 -8.67 4.70 3.08
CA ILE A 18 -9.59 5.51 3.89
C ILE A 18 -10.51 6.36 3.00
N LEU A 19 -9.94 7.02 1.98
CA LEU A 19 -10.73 7.82 1.05
C LEU A 19 -11.72 6.96 0.26
N ALA A 20 -11.30 5.76 -0.17
CA ALA A 20 -12.16 4.82 -0.87
C ALA A 20 -13.33 4.33 0.01
N GLU A 21 -13.07 3.94 1.27
CA GLU A 21 -14.10 3.53 2.23
C GLU A 21 -15.13 4.64 2.48
N LEU A 22 -14.65 5.87 2.65
CA LEU A 22 -15.52 7.04 2.84
C LEU A 22 -16.23 7.47 1.55
N SER A 23 -16.00 6.78 0.43
CA SER A 23 -16.48 7.15 -0.90
C SER A 23 -16.12 8.61 -1.24
N LEU A 24 -14.95 9.04 -0.80
CA LEU A 24 -14.41 10.36 -1.03
C LEU A 24 -13.47 10.32 -2.23
N GLN A 25 -13.86 10.99 -3.31
CA GLN A 25 -12.93 11.29 -4.38
C GLN A 25 -12.03 12.45 -3.93
N GLY A 26 -10.73 12.17 -3.81
CA GLY A 26 -9.75 13.16 -3.38
C GLY A 26 -8.33 12.82 -3.77
N GLN A 27 -7.44 13.81 -3.66
CA GLN A 27 -6.02 13.68 -3.93
C GLN A 27 -5.23 13.83 -2.63
N VAL A 28 -4.29 12.92 -2.39
CA VAL A 28 -3.33 13.02 -1.29
C VAL A 28 -2.17 13.91 -1.73
N VAL A 29 -1.72 14.78 -0.82
CA VAL A 29 -0.53 15.61 -1.01
C VAL A 29 0.24 15.68 0.29
N SER A 30 1.51 15.31 0.24
CA SER A 30 2.37 15.25 1.42
C SER A 30 3.43 16.33 1.39
N PHE A 31 3.57 17.09 2.49
CA PHE A 31 4.59 18.12 2.67
C PHE A 31 5.52 17.75 3.81
N TYR A 32 6.77 17.40 3.49
CA TYR A 32 7.80 17.20 4.50
C TYR A 32 8.85 18.30 4.38
N GLN A 33 9.25 18.87 5.52
CA GLN A 33 10.35 19.83 5.60
C GLN A 33 11.16 19.68 6.89
N ASP A 34 12.44 20.00 6.81
CA ASP A 34 13.29 20.21 7.98
C ASP A 34 13.27 21.70 8.37
N GLY A 35 12.84 22.02 9.59
CA GLY A 35 12.75 23.39 10.13
C GLY A 35 11.32 23.94 10.24
N SER A 36 11.17 25.23 10.61
CA SER A 36 9.85 25.85 10.78
C SER A 36 9.24 26.29 9.45
N PHE A 37 7.90 26.22 9.34
CA PHE A 37 7.18 26.78 8.21
C PHE A 37 7.25 28.31 8.35
N GLY A 38 8.05 28.97 7.52
CA GLY A 38 8.27 30.43 7.59
C GLY A 38 7.09 31.30 7.15
N GLY A 39 5.87 30.75 7.08
CA GLY A 39 4.65 31.41 6.60
C GLY A 39 3.65 30.42 5.98
N LYS A 40 2.54 30.95 5.47
CA LYS A 40 1.56 30.17 4.69
C LYS A 40 2.10 29.93 3.29
N ILE A 41 2.12 28.67 2.86
CA ILE A 41 2.50 28.27 1.50
C ILE A 41 1.23 27.90 0.73
N SER A 42 1.09 28.43 -0.48
CA SER A 42 0.04 27.98 -1.40
C SER A 42 0.51 26.73 -2.12
N VAL A 43 -0.27 25.67 -2.02
CA VAL A 43 -0.07 24.39 -2.68
C VAL A 43 -1.10 24.28 -3.80
N THR A 44 -0.70 23.70 -4.92
CA THR A 44 -1.62 23.32 -6.01
C THR A 44 -1.52 21.81 -6.24
N ALA A 45 -2.65 21.12 -6.22
CA ALA A 45 -2.74 19.67 -6.46
C ALA A 45 -3.61 19.38 -7.68
N PRO A 46 -3.26 18.38 -8.52
CA PRO A 46 -4.15 17.95 -9.60
C PRO A 46 -5.44 17.37 -9.03
N MET A 47 -6.57 17.65 -9.68
CA MET A 47 -7.88 17.12 -9.27
C MET A 47 -8.83 17.02 -10.47
N TYR A 48 -9.40 15.84 -10.68
CA TYR A 48 -10.47 15.66 -11.64
C TYR A 48 -11.78 16.23 -11.09
N LEU A 49 -12.25 17.31 -11.70
CA LEU A 49 -13.40 18.08 -11.23
C LEU A 49 -14.60 17.91 -12.16
N GLU A 50 -15.71 17.39 -11.63
CA GLU A 50 -17.01 17.50 -12.30
C GLU A 50 -17.62 18.90 -12.14
N LYS A 51 -18.54 19.27 -13.04
CA LYS A 51 -19.13 20.60 -13.08
C LYS A 51 -19.89 20.90 -11.77
N GLU A 52 -19.50 22.02 -11.15
CA GLU A 52 -20.07 22.60 -9.91
C GLU A 52 -19.66 21.96 -8.57
N THR A 53 -18.51 21.30 -8.51
CA THR A 53 -17.96 20.83 -7.24
C THR A 53 -17.19 21.94 -6.50
N LYS A 54 -17.29 21.95 -5.17
CA LYS A 54 -16.37 22.68 -4.27
C LYS A 54 -15.30 21.69 -3.81
N ALA A 55 -14.12 22.17 -3.43
CA ALA A 55 -13.10 21.32 -2.83
C ALA A 55 -12.70 21.82 -1.45
N TYR A 56 -12.24 20.89 -0.63
CA TYR A 56 -11.95 21.09 0.78
C TYR A 56 -10.65 20.37 1.12
N ALA A 57 -9.73 21.08 1.74
CA ALA A 57 -8.49 20.50 2.23
C ALA A 57 -8.65 20.07 3.69
N TYR A 58 -8.10 18.91 4.00
CA TYR A 58 -8.01 18.35 5.34
C TYR A 58 -6.58 17.92 5.61
N LYS A 59 -6.11 18.11 6.84
CA LYS A 59 -4.86 17.52 7.33
C LYS A 59 -5.17 16.13 7.87
N VAL A 60 -4.30 15.18 7.58
CA VAL A 60 -4.36 13.82 8.13
C VAL A 60 -3.64 13.83 9.48
N ASP A 61 -4.35 13.44 10.53
CA ASP A 61 -3.78 13.12 11.84
C ASP A 61 -3.74 11.60 11.96
N LEU A 62 -2.57 11.01 11.71
CA LEU A 62 -2.35 9.56 11.77
C LEU A 62 -2.37 9.04 13.21
N GLU A 63 -1.92 9.83 14.20
CA GLU A 63 -1.93 9.42 15.61
C GLU A 63 -3.35 9.27 16.15
N LYS A 64 -4.27 10.13 15.67
CA LYS A 64 -5.68 10.08 16.04
C LYS A 64 -6.58 9.35 15.03
N GLY A 65 -6.04 9.00 13.86
CA GLY A 65 -6.83 8.45 12.75
C GLY A 65 -7.94 9.42 12.29
N THR A 66 -7.65 10.72 12.16
CA THR A 66 -8.68 11.73 11.82
C THR A 66 -8.29 12.64 10.66
N LEU A 67 -9.31 13.17 9.98
CA LEU A 67 -9.18 14.25 8.99
C LEU A 67 -9.61 15.58 9.62
N GLU A 68 -8.66 16.49 9.80
CA GLU A 68 -8.88 17.82 10.36
C GLU A 68 -9.09 18.85 9.25
N TYR A 69 -10.25 19.52 9.22
CA TYR A 69 -10.54 20.53 8.19
C TYR A 69 -9.57 21.71 8.29
N THR A 70 -8.94 22.09 7.18
CA THR A 70 -7.98 23.19 7.14
C THR A 70 -8.55 24.41 6.43
N SER A 71 -9.02 24.24 5.20
CA SER A 71 -9.56 25.34 4.38
C SER A 71 -10.40 24.84 3.21
N ASP A 72 -11.22 25.74 2.65
CA ASP A 72 -11.77 25.54 1.32
C ASP A 72 -10.64 25.65 0.28
N ALA A 73 -10.59 24.73 -0.68
CA ALA A 73 -9.62 24.74 -1.76
C ALA A 73 -10.16 25.51 -2.98
N LYS A 74 -9.34 26.39 -3.53
CA LYS A 74 -9.66 27.19 -4.71
C LYS A 74 -9.43 26.36 -5.96
N LEU A 75 -10.52 26.06 -6.66
CA LEU A 75 -10.48 25.30 -7.89
C LEU A 75 -10.08 26.15 -9.10
N ASP A 76 -9.22 25.60 -9.93
CA ASP A 76 -8.96 26.03 -11.29
C ASP A 76 -9.42 24.92 -12.25
N LYS A 77 -10.51 25.21 -12.96
CA LYS A 77 -11.17 24.27 -13.86
C LYS A 77 -10.39 24.09 -15.17
N GLU A 78 -9.63 25.09 -15.58
CA GLU A 78 -8.89 25.06 -16.85
C GLU A 78 -7.64 24.19 -16.70
N SER A 79 -6.95 24.31 -15.57
CA SER A 79 -5.78 23.48 -15.24
C SER A 79 -6.11 22.16 -14.55
N GLN A 80 -7.38 21.91 -14.20
CA GLN A 80 -7.83 20.78 -13.39
C GLN A 80 -7.03 20.66 -12.08
N THR A 81 -6.94 21.77 -11.34
CA THR A 81 -6.21 21.82 -10.08
C THR A 81 -7.03 22.42 -8.94
N ALA A 82 -6.62 22.11 -7.71
CA ALA A 82 -7.11 22.75 -6.51
C ALA A 82 -5.95 23.35 -5.72
N ALA A 83 -6.07 24.64 -5.40
CA ALA A 83 -5.10 25.36 -4.60
C ALA A 83 -5.58 25.55 -3.16
N PHE A 84 -4.74 25.24 -2.18
CA PHE A 84 -5.03 25.44 -0.76
C PHE A 84 -3.78 25.93 -0.03
N SER A 85 -3.95 26.47 1.18
CA SER A 85 -2.83 26.98 1.97
C SER A 85 -2.48 26.04 3.11
N VAL A 86 -1.20 25.74 3.25
CA VAL A 86 -0.66 24.98 4.39
C VAL A 86 0.25 25.89 5.22
N SER A 87 0.22 25.70 6.54
CA SER A 87 1.05 26.45 7.51
C SER A 87 1.98 25.55 8.32
N GLU A 88 1.97 24.25 8.07
CA GLU A 88 2.78 23.23 8.73
C GLU A 88 2.98 22.04 7.78
N GLY A 89 3.93 21.17 8.10
CA GLY A 89 4.16 19.95 7.33
C GLY A 89 3.15 18.86 7.70
N GLY A 90 3.08 17.81 6.90
CA GLY A 90 2.23 16.65 7.12
C GLY A 90 1.54 16.18 5.85
N ASP A 91 0.67 15.21 6.02
CA ASP A 91 -0.16 14.64 4.98
C ASP A 91 -1.48 15.41 4.90
N TYR A 92 -1.90 15.75 3.68
CA TYR A 92 -3.13 16.46 3.42
C TYR A 92 -3.92 15.74 2.35
N VAL A 93 -5.24 15.78 2.47
CA VAL A 93 -6.17 15.31 1.44
C VAL A 93 -7.01 16.48 0.95
N VAL A 94 -7.22 16.56 -0.35
CA VAL A 94 -8.16 17.50 -0.95
C VAL A 94 -9.31 16.72 -1.54
N VAL A 95 -10.51 16.91 -1.01
CA VAL A 95 -11.72 16.16 -1.36
C VAL A 95 -12.82 17.07 -1.89
N THR A 96 -13.71 16.53 -2.74
CA THR A 96 -14.82 17.28 -3.36
C THR A 96 -16.10 17.32 -2.52
N LYS A 97 -16.12 16.62 -1.37
CA LYS A 97 -17.27 16.54 -0.46
C LYS A 97 -16.91 17.13 0.90
N LYS A 98 -17.69 18.11 1.37
CA LYS A 98 -17.50 18.69 2.70
C LYS A 98 -17.94 17.69 3.76
N MET A 99 -17.02 17.32 4.65
CA MET A 99 -17.34 16.52 5.82
C MET A 99 -17.98 17.41 6.90
N HIS A 100 -19.24 17.14 7.27
CA HIS A 100 -19.94 17.82 8.36
C HIS A 100 -19.54 17.23 9.73
N LYS A 101 -19.78 17.98 10.81
CA LYS A 101 -19.31 17.58 12.16
C LYS A 101 -20.11 16.45 12.81
N ASP A 102 -21.23 16.04 12.21
CA ASP A 102 -22.00 14.87 12.61
C ASP A 102 -22.40 14.08 11.37
N ASP A 103 -21.81 12.89 11.21
CA ASP A 103 -22.34 11.71 10.51
C ASP A 103 -21.43 10.49 10.82
N LYS A 104 -21.45 10.07 12.10
CA LYS A 104 -21.34 8.68 12.60
C LYS A 104 -20.10 7.76 12.42
N LYS A 105 -18.92 8.22 12.00
CA LYS A 105 -17.63 7.72 12.55
C LYS A 105 -16.53 8.72 12.16
N LYS A 106 -16.01 9.45 13.15
CA LYS A 106 -15.02 10.53 12.98
C LYS A 106 -13.66 10.17 13.59
N THR A 107 -13.41 8.88 13.66
CA THR A 107 -12.22 8.23 14.21
C THR A 107 -12.07 6.96 13.42
N LEU A 108 -10.96 6.85 12.68
CA LEU A 108 -10.44 5.55 12.24
C LEU A 108 -9.88 4.90 13.50
N ASP A 109 -10.59 3.90 14.02
CA ASP A 109 -10.08 3.04 15.07
C ASP A 109 -9.38 1.87 14.38
N ILE A 110 -8.09 2.05 14.10
CA ILE A 110 -7.25 1.05 13.43
C ILE A 110 -7.14 -0.22 14.30
N GLU A 111 -7.23 -0.09 15.63
CA GLU A 111 -7.26 -1.22 16.56
C GLU A 111 -8.58 -2.01 16.46
N GLU A 112 -9.71 -1.33 16.22
CA GLU A 112 -11.02 -1.97 16.00
C GLU A 112 -11.11 -2.70 14.64
N LEU A 113 -10.45 -2.20 13.58
CA LEU A 113 -10.36 -2.88 12.27
C LEU A 113 -9.46 -4.13 12.31
N GLU A 114 -8.41 -4.13 13.14
CA GLU A 114 -7.60 -5.32 13.40
C GLU A 114 -8.36 -6.36 14.25
N GLU A 115 -9.22 -5.93 15.19
CA GLU A 115 -10.08 -6.83 15.97
C GLU A 115 -11.30 -7.37 15.19
N GLU A 116 -11.91 -6.59 14.30
CA GLU A 116 -13.06 -7.03 13.47
C GLU A 116 -12.62 -8.04 12.39
N ALA A 117 -11.45 -7.86 11.78
CA ALA A 117 -10.86 -8.82 10.84
C ALA A 117 -10.54 -10.20 11.47
N GLN A 118 -10.36 -10.24 12.80
CA GLN A 118 -10.14 -11.48 13.55
C GLN A 118 -11.46 -12.12 14.05
N LYS A 119 -12.56 -11.36 14.15
CA LYS A 119 -13.87 -11.84 14.62
C LYS A 119 -14.78 -12.35 13.50
N ASP A 120 -14.57 -11.95 12.24
CA ASP A 120 -15.33 -12.48 11.09
C ASP A 120 -14.92 -13.92 10.67
N ALA A 121 -13.90 -14.49 11.32
CA ALA A 121 -13.52 -15.90 11.17
C ALA A 121 -14.33 -16.85 12.07
N ASP A 122 -15.18 -16.36 13.00
CA ASP A 122 -15.95 -17.23 13.89
C ASP A 122 -17.34 -16.66 14.24
N SER A 123 -18.38 -17.35 13.79
CA SER A 123 -19.81 -17.23 14.15
C SER A 123 -20.69 -16.17 13.45
N LYS A 124 -21.48 -16.65 12.47
CA LYS A 124 -22.83 -16.13 12.19
C LYS A 124 -23.85 -16.89 13.04
N ASP A 125 -24.40 -16.26 14.08
CA ASP A 125 -25.81 -16.47 14.45
C ASP A 125 -26.37 -15.30 15.30
N GLY A 126 -27.56 -14.80 14.92
CA GLY A 126 -28.57 -14.29 15.84
C GLY A 126 -28.51 -12.86 16.43
N ASN A 127 -29.09 -11.89 15.70
CA ASN A 127 -30.22 -11.01 16.11
C ASN A 127 -30.18 -10.14 17.40
N GLY A 128 -30.42 -8.82 17.26
CA GLY A 128 -31.36 -8.09 18.16
C GLY A 128 -31.01 -6.70 18.75
N SER A 129 -31.57 -5.64 18.14
CA SER A 129 -32.23 -4.44 18.74
C SER A 129 -31.54 -3.41 19.69
N LYS A 130 -31.48 -2.15 19.17
CA LYS A 130 -32.18 -0.90 19.63
C LYS A 130 -31.68 -0.03 20.82
N LYS A 131 -31.50 1.28 20.48
CA LYS A 131 -31.77 2.55 21.24
C LYS A 131 -30.84 2.88 22.43
N SER A 132 -30.53 4.12 22.82
CA SER A 132 -31.12 5.46 22.63
C SER A 132 -30.15 6.55 23.14
N ASP A 133 -30.22 7.73 22.49
CA ASP A 133 -30.08 9.14 22.93
C ASP A 133 -29.20 9.57 24.11
N GLY A 134 -28.47 10.68 23.90
CA GLY A 134 -27.82 11.43 24.99
C GLY A 134 -27.01 12.67 24.58
N ASN A 135 -27.69 13.69 24.05
CA ASN A 135 -27.27 15.06 23.76
C ASN A 135 -26.31 15.71 24.80
N THR A 136 -25.33 16.52 24.37
CA THR A 136 -25.19 17.96 24.76
C THR A 136 -23.85 18.58 24.28
N SER A 137 -24.03 19.67 23.53
CA SER A 137 -23.08 20.68 23.05
C SER A 137 -22.35 21.45 24.16
N ASN A 138 -21.06 21.80 23.98
CA ASN A 138 -20.65 23.22 23.84
C ASN A 138 -19.14 23.45 23.68
N ASN A 139 -18.82 24.09 22.55
CA ASN A 139 -18.20 25.41 22.41
C ASN A 139 -16.71 25.65 22.80
N GLY A 140 -15.91 25.91 21.76
CA GLY A 140 -15.02 27.09 21.70
C GLY A 140 -13.57 26.92 22.18
N GLY A 141 -12.61 27.20 21.29
CA GLY A 141 -11.24 27.49 21.72
C GLY A 141 -10.17 27.21 20.66
N ASN A 142 -9.93 28.19 19.81
CA ASN A 142 -8.79 28.28 18.90
C ASN A 142 -7.48 28.38 19.69
N THR A 143 -6.51 27.50 19.42
CA THR A 143 -5.09 27.76 19.66
C THR A 143 -4.25 27.02 18.63
N SER A 144 -3.63 27.80 17.76
CA SER A 144 -2.58 27.39 16.83
C SER A 144 -1.43 26.76 17.59
N GLY A 145 -1.11 25.50 17.28
CA GLY A 145 0.08 24.80 17.72
C GLY A 145 1.03 24.65 16.55
N ASP A 146 2.06 25.50 16.52
CA ASP A 146 3.23 25.43 15.65
C ASP A 146 4.03 24.19 16.05
N ASN A 147 3.75 23.05 15.41
CA ASN A 147 4.46 21.80 15.70
C ASN A 147 5.27 21.38 14.46
N PRO A 148 6.60 21.21 14.56
CA PRO A 148 7.37 20.69 13.45
C PRO A 148 6.95 19.24 13.17
N SER A 149 6.21 19.02 12.08
CA SER A 149 5.97 17.69 11.51
C SER A 149 7.27 17.19 10.86
N LYS A 150 8.22 16.76 11.69
CA LYS A 150 9.29 15.89 11.21
C LYS A 150 8.60 14.68 10.57
N LYS A 151 9.07 14.30 9.38
CA LYS A 151 8.73 13.02 8.74
C LYS A 151 8.62 11.97 9.84
N PRO A 152 7.44 11.35 10.08
CA PRO A 152 7.38 10.20 10.97
C PRO A 152 8.46 9.25 10.50
N GLU A 153 9.37 8.84 11.38
CA GLU A 153 10.28 7.75 11.04
C GLU A 153 9.37 6.56 10.78
N ALA A 154 9.10 6.30 9.49
CA ALA A 154 8.38 5.12 9.06
C ALA A 154 9.06 3.96 9.77
N LYS A 155 8.30 3.27 10.63
CA LYS A 155 8.87 2.20 11.44
C LYS A 155 9.45 1.18 10.48
N ASP A 156 10.60 0.64 10.87
CA ASP A 156 11.21 -0.42 10.11
C ASP A 156 10.58 -1.74 10.53
N ILE A 157 10.17 -2.53 9.55
CA ILE A 157 9.82 -3.94 9.72
C ILE A 157 10.93 -4.79 9.13
N THR A 158 11.15 -5.97 9.70
CA THR A 158 12.08 -6.97 9.22
C THR A 158 11.33 -8.21 8.78
N VAL A 159 11.42 -8.51 7.49
CA VAL A 159 10.85 -9.71 6.88
C VAL A 159 11.96 -10.63 6.40
N SER A 160 11.62 -11.87 6.03
CA SER A 160 12.52 -12.73 5.27
C SER A 160 11.98 -13.03 3.89
N ILE A 161 12.88 -13.11 2.90
CA ILE A 161 12.56 -13.51 1.53
C ILE A 161 13.47 -14.63 1.05
N GLU A 162 12.92 -15.55 0.29
CA GLU A 162 13.61 -16.62 -0.41
C GLU A 162 13.08 -16.71 -1.86
N ILE A 163 13.95 -17.07 -2.82
CA ILE A 163 13.57 -17.25 -4.23
C ILE A 163 14.05 -18.64 -4.69
N ARG A 164 13.11 -19.44 -5.18
CA ARG A 164 13.26 -20.89 -5.42
C ARG A 164 12.78 -21.30 -6.81
N CYS A 165 13.41 -22.30 -7.41
CA CYS A 165 13.00 -22.93 -8.67
C CYS A 165 13.13 -24.46 -8.62
N ASP A 166 12.67 -25.04 -7.52
CA ASP A 166 12.90 -26.44 -7.14
C ASP A 166 12.45 -27.44 -8.20
N THR A 167 11.25 -27.26 -8.76
CA THR A 167 10.71 -28.17 -9.76
C THR A 167 11.62 -28.29 -10.97
N LEU A 168 12.27 -27.19 -11.39
CA LEU A 168 13.23 -27.20 -12.49
C LEU A 168 14.57 -27.78 -12.07
N ALA A 169 15.02 -27.54 -10.83
CA ALA A 169 16.25 -28.12 -10.31
C ALA A 169 16.17 -29.65 -10.15
N GLU A 170 14.99 -30.16 -9.78
CA GLU A 170 14.71 -31.60 -9.70
C GLU A 170 14.53 -32.25 -11.08
N ASP A 171 13.97 -31.52 -12.04
CA ASP A 171 13.69 -32.02 -13.39
C ASP A 171 13.89 -30.95 -14.48
N LEU A 172 15.14 -30.81 -14.92
CA LEU A 172 15.52 -29.90 -16.00
C LEU A 172 14.86 -30.24 -17.35
N SER A 173 14.30 -31.44 -17.52
CA SER A 173 13.62 -31.80 -18.77
C SER A 173 12.34 -31.00 -19.01
N LYS A 174 11.85 -30.32 -17.98
CA LYS A 174 10.72 -29.38 -18.05
C LYS A 174 11.09 -28.04 -18.66
N LEU A 175 12.38 -27.71 -18.78
CA LEU A 175 12.81 -26.48 -19.45
C LEU A 175 12.51 -26.56 -20.95
N GLU A 176 11.73 -25.62 -21.46
CA GLU A 176 11.46 -25.47 -22.90
C GLU A 176 12.72 -25.05 -23.66
N ASN A 177 13.59 -24.26 -23.02
CA ASN A 177 14.86 -23.82 -23.58
C ASN A 177 16.05 -24.31 -22.74
N PRO A 178 16.78 -25.33 -23.21
CA PRO A 178 17.96 -25.87 -22.50
C PRO A 178 19.08 -24.85 -22.25
N ALA A 179 19.13 -23.74 -23.01
CA ALA A 179 20.13 -22.70 -22.78
C ALA A 179 19.95 -21.98 -21.43
N LEU A 180 18.79 -22.13 -20.79
CA LEU A 180 18.48 -21.54 -19.50
C LEU A 180 18.92 -22.39 -18.31
N GLU A 181 19.43 -23.62 -18.52
CA GLU A 181 19.94 -24.49 -17.46
C GLU A 181 20.97 -23.80 -16.57
N ALA A 182 21.81 -22.92 -17.15
CA ALA A 182 22.79 -22.13 -16.41
C ALA A 182 22.19 -21.19 -15.34
N TYR A 183 20.88 -20.91 -15.41
CA TYR A 183 20.15 -20.07 -14.47
C TYR A 183 19.31 -20.87 -13.46
N VAL A 184 19.36 -22.19 -13.51
CA VAL A 184 18.71 -23.09 -12.53
C VAL A 184 19.79 -23.64 -11.58
N PRO A 185 19.89 -23.13 -10.34
CA PRO A 185 20.80 -23.69 -9.35
C PRO A 185 20.44 -25.15 -9.05
N ALA A 186 21.45 -26.00 -8.83
CA ALA A 186 21.25 -27.43 -8.61
C ALA A 186 20.43 -27.76 -7.35
N ASP A 187 20.36 -26.85 -6.38
CA ASP A 187 19.55 -26.96 -5.16
C ASP A 187 18.26 -26.13 -5.21
N GLY A 188 17.92 -25.61 -6.40
CA GLY A 188 16.75 -24.75 -6.65
C GLY A 188 16.84 -23.36 -6.03
N THR A 189 17.92 -23.00 -5.33
CA THR A 189 17.96 -21.78 -4.53
C THR A 189 18.61 -20.62 -5.31
N ILE A 190 17.77 -19.76 -5.89
CA ILE A 190 18.21 -18.51 -6.56
C ILE A 190 18.62 -17.47 -5.52
N LEU A 191 17.85 -17.38 -4.43
CA LEU A 191 18.17 -16.54 -3.27
C LEU A 191 17.84 -17.32 -2.00
N ALA A 192 18.87 -17.62 -1.22
CA ALA A 192 18.69 -18.19 0.12
C ALA A 192 17.97 -17.20 1.04
N THR A 193 17.25 -17.72 2.05
CA THR A 193 16.49 -16.92 3.01
C THR A 193 17.30 -15.73 3.52
N THR A 194 16.85 -14.53 3.17
CA THR A 194 17.54 -13.28 3.46
C THR A 194 16.61 -12.39 4.27
N LYS A 195 17.08 -11.89 5.41
CA LYS A 195 16.37 -10.86 6.18
C LYS A 195 16.50 -9.51 5.50
N VAL A 196 15.39 -8.79 5.40
CA VAL A 196 15.32 -7.49 4.74
C VAL A 196 14.57 -6.54 5.66
N THR A 197 15.22 -5.42 5.96
CA THR A 197 14.57 -4.32 6.67
C THR A 197 13.98 -3.36 5.65
N VAL A 198 12.68 -3.14 5.73
CA VAL A 198 11.91 -2.22 4.89
C VAL A 198 11.02 -1.35 5.76
N LYS A 199 10.40 -0.33 5.16
CA LYS A 199 9.44 0.50 5.89
C LYS A 199 8.14 -0.26 6.08
N GLU A 200 7.51 -0.09 7.24
CA GLU A 200 6.10 -0.41 7.43
C GLU A 200 5.27 0.19 6.27
N GLY A 201 4.28 -0.57 5.80
CA GLY A 201 3.54 -0.26 4.57
C GLY A 201 4.17 -0.79 3.28
N SER A 202 5.40 -1.34 3.31
CA SER A 202 6.01 -1.96 2.12
C SER A 202 5.27 -3.25 1.73
N THR A 203 5.20 -3.50 0.43
CA THR A 203 4.51 -4.67 -0.13
C THR A 203 5.47 -5.84 -0.39
N VAL A 204 4.93 -7.04 -0.66
CA VAL A 204 5.74 -8.17 -1.13
C VAL A 204 6.54 -7.81 -2.39
N PHE A 205 5.93 -7.07 -3.32
CA PHE A 205 6.60 -6.60 -4.53
C PHE A 205 7.78 -5.66 -4.23
N ASP A 206 7.61 -4.72 -3.29
CA ASP A 206 8.68 -3.80 -2.90
C ASP A 206 9.92 -4.53 -2.37
N VAL A 207 9.69 -5.57 -1.56
CA VAL A 207 10.77 -6.41 -1.03
C VAL A 207 11.44 -7.21 -2.15
N LEU A 208 10.67 -7.82 -3.06
CA LEU A 208 11.23 -8.54 -4.21
C LEU A 208 12.10 -7.60 -5.07
N ASN A 209 11.55 -6.46 -5.49
CA ASN A 209 12.23 -5.49 -6.33
C ASN A 209 13.51 -4.95 -5.67
N LYS A 210 13.44 -4.60 -4.38
CA LYS A 210 14.60 -4.17 -3.59
C LYS A 210 15.69 -5.23 -3.58
N VAL A 211 15.34 -6.47 -3.28
CA VAL A 211 16.31 -7.55 -3.08
C VAL A 211 16.94 -7.99 -4.39
N CYS A 212 16.15 -8.11 -5.45
CA CYS A 212 16.69 -8.41 -6.78
C CYS A 212 17.67 -7.32 -7.24
N ARG A 213 17.32 -6.05 -7.05
CA ARG A 213 18.25 -4.93 -7.34
C ARG A 213 19.52 -4.98 -6.50
N ASP A 214 19.39 -5.17 -5.18
CA ASP A 214 20.52 -5.14 -4.25
C ASP A 214 21.46 -6.36 -4.47
N LYS A 215 20.90 -7.51 -4.86
CA LYS A 215 21.63 -8.76 -5.13
C LYS A 215 22.04 -8.93 -6.60
N LYS A 216 21.63 -8.01 -7.47
CA LYS A 216 21.84 -8.07 -8.94
C LYS A 216 21.24 -9.32 -9.57
N ILE A 217 20.08 -9.74 -9.07
CA ILE A 217 19.26 -10.79 -9.67
C ILE A 217 18.37 -10.11 -10.72
N HIS A 218 18.35 -10.65 -11.94
CA HIS A 218 17.48 -10.15 -13.00
C HIS A 218 16.01 -10.22 -12.57
N LEU A 219 15.24 -9.17 -12.86
CA LEU A 219 13.81 -9.10 -12.56
C LEU A 219 13.12 -8.38 -13.71
N GLU A 220 12.14 -9.04 -14.32
CA GLU A 220 11.28 -8.49 -15.38
C GLU A 220 9.83 -8.43 -14.87
N THR A 221 9.20 -7.27 -15.03
CA THR A 221 7.86 -7.01 -14.51
C THR A 221 7.10 -6.10 -15.44
N SER A 222 5.80 -6.32 -15.59
CA SER A 222 4.87 -5.38 -16.21
C SER A 222 3.81 -4.92 -15.22
N TYR A 223 3.46 -3.64 -15.27
CA TYR A 223 2.34 -3.14 -14.48
C TYR A 223 1.03 -3.56 -15.13
N THR A 224 0.13 -4.18 -14.36
CA THR A 224 -1.18 -4.62 -14.85
C THR A 224 -2.29 -3.77 -14.23
N PRO A 225 -2.75 -2.69 -14.91
CA PRO A 225 -3.69 -1.73 -14.31
C PRO A 225 -5.00 -2.35 -13.82
N ALA A 226 -5.46 -3.42 -14.46
CA ALA A 226 -6.69 -4.12 -14.08
C ALA A 226 -6.61 -4.78 -12.69
N PHE A 227 -5.40 -5.05 -12.19
CA PHE A 227 -5.14 -5.70 -10.91
C PHE A 227 -4.37 -4.81 -9.93
N GLY A 228 -4.12 -3.54 -10.27
CA GLY A 228 -3.38 -2.61 -9.41
C GLY A 228 -1.98 -3.10 -8.98
N SER A 229 -1.40 -4.06 -9.71
CA SER A 229 -0.20 -4.78 -9.28
C SER A 229 0.76 -4.99 -10.43
N TYR A 230 2.05 -5.04 -10.09
CA TYR A 230 3.07 -5.57 -10.98
C TYR A 230 2.92 -7.08 -11.11
N TYR A 231 2.89 -7.54 -12.35
CA TYR A 231 3.02 -8.94 -12.71
C TYR A 231 4.51 -9.26 -12.86
N VAL A 232 4.95 -10.36 -12.27
CA VAL A 232 6.36 -10.81 -12.31
C VAL A 232 6.51 -11.80 -13.44
N GLU A 233 7.05 -11.32 -14.55
CA GLU A 233 7.25 -12.12 -15.77
C GLU A 233 8.46 -13.03 -15.64
N GLY A 234 9.54 -12.57 -14.98
CA GLY A 234 10.75 -13.36 -14.84
C GLY A 234 11.65 -12.93 -13.68
N ILE A 235 12.32 -13.92 -13.08
CA ILE A 235 13.34 -13.73 -12.05
C ILE A 235 14.55 -14.60 -12.42
N ASN A 236 15.75 -14.03 -12.33
CA ASN A 236 17.00 -14.73 -12.67
C ASN A 236 17.01 -15.32 -14.10
N TYR A 237 16.44 -14.59 -15.06
CA TYR A 237 16.29 -15.02 -16.47
C TYR A 237 15.41 -16.24 -16.71
N LEU A 238 14.70 -16.74 -15.69
CA LEU A 238 13.64 -17.72 -15.84
C LEU A 238 12.31 -16.96 -15.89
N TYR A 239 11.62 -17.06 -17.01
CA TYR A 239 10.37 -16.39 -17.29
C TYR A 239 9.18 -17.32 -17.14
N GLU A 240 7.98 -16.76 -17.03
CA GLU A 240 6.76 -17.51 -17.31
C GLU A 240 6.89 -18.30 -18.61
N PHE A 241 6.29 -19.49 -18.63
CA PHE A 241 6.33 -20.44 -19.74
C PHE A 241 7.66 -21.16 -20.04
N ASP A 242 8.80 -20.78 -19.43
CA ASP A 242 10.08 -21.49 -19.63
C ASP A 242 10.07 -22.94 -19.11
N GLY A 243 9.14 -23.28 -18.22
CA GLY A 243 8.89 -24.62 -17.68
C GLY A 243 7.62 -25.28 -18.23
N GLY A 244 7.10 -24.80 -19.37
CA GLY A 244 5.87 -25.24 -20.01
C GLY A 244 4.71 -24.24 -19.89
N SER A 245 3.62 -24.43 -20.63
CA SER A 245 2.54 -23.42 -20.80
C SER A 245 1.79 -23.00 -19.52
N THR A 246 2.04 -23.68 -18.40
CA THR A 246 1.44 -23.45 -17.08
C THR A 246 2.47 -23.05 -16.03
N SER A 247 3.70 -22.74 -16.46
CA SER A 247 4.78 -22.37 -15.58
C SER A 247 4.84 -20.85 -15.35
N GLY A 248 5.34 -20.45 -14.18
CA GLY A 248 5.42 -19.05 -13.81
C GLY A 248 5.87 -18.83 -12.38
N TRP A 249 5.89 -17.57 -11.97
CA TRP A 249 6.30 -17.16 -10.62
C TRP A 249 5.09 -17.00 -9.71
N GLU A 250 5.12 -17.70 -8.59
CA GLU A 250 4.13 -17.56 -7.53
C GLU A 250 4.79 -17.18 -6.21
N TYR A 251 4.10 -16.40 -5.40
CA TYR A 251 4.57 -16.03 -4.08
C TYR A 251 3.66 -16.61 -3.00
N ARG A 252 4.26 -16.89 -1.84
CA ARG A 252 3.56 -17.21 -0.61
C ARG A 252 4.12 -16.41 0.54
N VAL A 253 3.26 -16.09 1.51
CA VAL A 253 3.64 -15.44 2.77
C VAL A 253 3.22 -16.34 3.92
N ASN A 254 4.16 -16.65 4.82
CA ASN A 254 3.94 -17.52 5.98
C ASN A 254 3.34 -18.90 5.62
N GLY A 255 3.70 -19.42 4.43
CA GLY A 255 3.24 -20.71 3.92
C GLY A 255 1.90 -20.67 3.17
N TRP A 256 1.23 -19.52 3.11
CA TRP A 256 -0.03 -19.33 2.39
C TRP A 256 0.19 -18.63 1.04
N TYR A 257 -0.46 -19.12 -0.01
CA TYR A 257 -0.47 -18.54 -1.36
C TYR A 257 -1.64 -17.56 -1.54
N PRO A 258 -1.40 -16.25 -1.62
CA PRO A 258 -2.47 -15.29 -1.87
C PRO A 258 -2.96 -15.37 -3.31
N ASN A 259 -4.25 -15.09 -3.51
CA ASN A 259 -4.91 -15.09 -4.81
C ASN A 259 -5.01 -13.69 -5.44
N TYR A 260 -4.17 -12.76 -4.99
CA TYR A 260 -4.11 -11.37 -5.46
C TYR A 260 -2.65 -10.90 -5.63
N GLY A 261 -2.46 -9.73 -6.22
CA GLY A 261 -1.15 -9.26 -6.65
C GLY A 261 -0.18 -9.00 -5.50
N SER A 262 1.11 -9.27 -5.71
CA SER A 262 2.16 -9.01 -4.71
C SER A 262 2.35 -7.53 -4.36
N SER A 263 1.80 -6.60 -5.17
CA SER A 263 1.76 -5.16 -4.86
C SER A 263 0.62 -4.77 -3.91
N GLU A 264 -0.33 -5.68 -3.63
CA GLU A 264 -1.44 -5.42 -2.71
C GLU A 264 -1.20 -6.04 -1.32
N TYR A 265 -0.28 -7.00 -1.20
CA TYR A 265 0.07 -7.59 0.08
C TYR A 265 0.98 -6.66 0.87
N VAL A 266 0.42 -5.91 1.83
CA VAL A 266 1.18 -5.10 2.79
C VAL A 266 1.78 -6.00 3.86
N LEU A 267 3.09 -5.90 4.05
CA LEU A 267 3.86 -6.77 4.94
C LEU A 267 3.76 -6.36 6.40
N LYS A 268 3.82 -7.36 7.28
CA LYS A 268 3.96 -7.21 8.73
C LYS A 268 5.36 -7.61 9.18
N ASP A 269 5.79 -7.10 10.33
CA ASP A 269 7.07 -7.49 10.91
C ASP A 269 7.12 -9.00 11.15
N GLY A 270 8.23 -9.62 10.74
CA GLY A 270 8.43 -11.07 10.86
C GLY A 270 7.86 -11.92 9.72
N ASP A 271 7.17 -11.34 8.73
CA ASP A 271 6.64 -12.11 7.60
C ASP A 271 7.73 -12.86 6.82
N SER A 272 7.40 -14.07 6.38
CA SER A 272 8.26 -14.93 5.58
C SER A 272 7.71 -15.11 4.17
N ILE A 273 8.37 -14.49 3.20
CA ILE A 273 8.04 -14.49 1.79
C ILE A 273 8.83 -15.59 1.07
N VAL A 274 8.18 -16.36 0.22
CA VAL A 274 8.86 -17.23 -0.76
C VAL A 274 8.30 -16.95 -2.14
N TRP A 275 9.19 -16.66 -3.09
CA TRP A 275 8.89 -16.70 -4.52
C TRP A 275 9.35 -18.04 -5.07
N ALA A 276 8.44 -18.79 -5.69
CA ALA A 276 8.70 -20.12 -6.22
C ALA A 276 8.29 -20.21 -7.70
N TYR A 277 9.16 -20.79 -8.52
CA TYR A 277 8.85 -21.12 -9.89
C TYR A 277 8.06 -22.43 -9.93
N THR A 278 6.81 -22.35 -10.39
CA THR A 278 5.94 -23.49 -10.64
C THR A 278 6.06 -23.93 -12.09
N CYS A 279 5.93 -25.23 -12.36
CA CYS A 279 5.68 -25.78 -13.70
C CYS A 279 4.23 -26.29 -13.87
N ASN A 280 3.40 -26.25 -12.82
CA ASN A 280 2.05 -26.84 -12.82
C ASN A 280 1.03 -26.01 -12.02
N LEU A 281 0.86 -24.72 -12.38
CA LEU A 281 -0.11 -23.80 -11.75
C LEU A 281 -0.10 -23.81 -10.20
N GLY A 282 1.07 -24.00 -9.61
CA GLY A 282 1.26 -23.97 -8.16
C GLY A 282 1.18 -25.36 -7.48
N GLN A 283 0.61 -26.37 -8.14
CA GLN A 283 0.42 -27.70 -7.52
C GLN A 283 1.74 -28.38 -7.13
N ASP A 284 2.78 -28.18 -7.95
CA ASP A 284 4.12 -28.73 -7.74
C ASP A 284 4.90 -28.03 -6.62
N ILE A 285 4.48 -26.82 -6.23
CA ILE A 285 5.08 -26.04 -5.14
C ILE A 285 4.21 -26.01 -3.88
N GLY A 286 3.10 -26.75 -3.88
CA GLY A 286 2.21 -26.92 -2.72
C GLY A 286 1.05 -25.92 -2.65
N ASP A 287 0.76 -25.18 -3.71
CA ASP A 287 -0.48 -24.41 -3.83
C ASP A 287 -1.63 -25.35 -4.23
N SER A 288 -2.49 -25.64 -3.25
CA SER A 288 -3.59 -26.60 -3.40
C SER A 288 -4.95 -25.96 -3.66
N MET A 289 -5.03 -24.63 -3.83
CA MET A 289 -6.31 -23.96 -4.06
C MET A 289 -6.64 -23.85 -5.56
N PRO A 290 -7.89 -24.12 -5.98
CA PRO A 290 -8.31 -23.90 -7.37
C PRO A 290 -8.30 -22.39 -7.67
N LYS A 291 -7.56 -22.00 -8.72
CA LYS A 291 -7.52 -20.64 -9.26
C LYS A 291 -8.57 -20.43 -10.34
#